data_AF-A0A9D7CUS0-F1
#
_entry.id   AF-A0A9D7CUS0-F1
#
_cell.length_a   1.000
_cell.length_b   1.000
_cell.length_c   1.000
_cell.angle_alpha   90.00
_cell.angle_beta   90.00
_cell.angle_gamma   90.00
#
_symmetry.space_group_name_H-M   'P 1'
#
loop_
_entity.id
_entity.type
_entity.pdbx_description
1 polymer ?
#
loop_
_entity_poly.entity_id
_entity_poly.type
_entity_poly.pdbx_seq_one_letter_code
_entity_poly.pdbx_strand_id
1 'polypeptide(L)'
;MTGQNYGCNNQWTPTPWTFGSNFTNSSVWDSDFIDPQVQSGGGDNAYFDVPGTAIGYFTGHGMDPGCNALEFCSSSAQCNAPNASKYQIGPGTCRSGPPGSFGAPPHGPVCCYNTDRAVVTSSGSSSFGNRAIYSQVWLGPSARWAAWGESTNSGSWSSAGTNGGVNLVVLDISHGVTPQYWVSQLRPAFAGLQYLATIMPTAGDTSINTERGRYFAQRWQANAAEPMANAWTYTLNDLPPTLGDPCKLTPPGGQPDYSLGGGHGINGCGCNFIISFDTQSRAYYKMAYGNWNTLRDDANDRINSGYHYWFAVCNYDTNTYPWAL
;
A
#
# COMPACT_ATOMS: atom_id res chain seq x y z
N MET A 1 -9.46 9.51 9.57
CA MET A 1 -8.59 8.38 9.17
C MET A 1 -9.52 7.18 9.03
N THR A 2 -9.56 6.53 7.87
CA THR A 2 -10.74 5.77 7.39
C THR A 2 -10.37 4.35 6.97
N GLY A 3 -10.74 3.33 7.74
CA GLY A 3 -10.84 1.95 7.25
C GLY A 3 -12.23 1.71 6.66
N GLN A 4 -12.32 1.12 5.47
CA GLN A 4 -13.57 0.72 4.83
C GLN A 4 -13.60 -0.81 4.67
N ASN A 5 -14.59 -1.44 5.29
CA ASN A 5 -15.01 -2.77 4.91
C ASN A 5 -16.02 -2.68 3.79
N TYR A 6 -15.64 -3.16 2.61
CA TYR A 6 -16.56 -3.38 1.51
C TYR A 6 -17.18 -4.78 1.60
N GLY A 7 -17.81 -5.10 2.74
CA GLY A 7 -18.48 -6.38 2.97
C GLY A 7 -19.95 -6.34 2.54
N CYS A 8 -20.28 -7.00 1.42
CA CYS A 8 -21.65 -7.20 0.98
C CYS A 8 -22.32 -8.33 1.77
N ASN A 9 -23.48 -8.09 2.38
CA ASN A 9 -24.34 -9.18 2.83
C ASN A 9 -25.77 -9.06 2.26
N ASN A 10 -26.23 -10.21 1.74
CA ASN A 10 -27.56 -10.61 1.28
C ASN A 10 -28.09 -10.30 -0.14
N GLN A 11 -28.16 -11.42 -0.89
CA GLN A 11 -29.31 -11.99 -1.62
C GLN A 11 -29.96 -11.20 -2.78
N TRP A 12 -29.69 -11.71 -3.99
CA TRP A 12 -30.56 -11.74 -5.17
C TRP A 12 -31.32 -10.45 -5.53
N THR A 13 -30.65 -9.52 -6.22
CA THR A 13 -31.16 -8.76 -7.39
C THR A 13 -30.02 -7.90 -7.99
N PRO A 14 -30.03 -7.59 -9.30
CA PRO A 14 -28.91 -6.92 -9.96
C PRO A 14 -28.95 -5.40 -9.71
N THR A 15 -28.32 -4.95 -8.63
CA THR A 15 -27.91 -3.55 -8.45
C THR A 15 -26.40 -3.52 -8.28
N PRO A 16 -25.61 -3.10 -9.28
CA PRO A 16 -24.17 -3.36 -9.27
C PRO A 16 -23.41 -2.66 -8.15
N TRP A 17 -23.85 -1.49 -7.68
CA TRP A 17 -23.20 -0.72 -6.61
C TRP A 17 -24.22 0.23 -5.99
N THR A 18 -24.49 0.13 -4.69
CA THR A 18 -25.20 1.17 -3.92
C THR A 18 -24.20 1.91 -3.05
N PHE A 19 -24.16 3.24 -3.16
CA PHE A 19 -23.43 4.08 -2.21
C PHE A 19 -24.20 4.05 -0.88
N GLY A 20 -23.67 3.30 0.09
CA GLY A 20 -24.15 3.35 1.47
C GLY A 20 -23.66 4.61 2.20
N SER A 21 -24.23 4.86 3.38
CA SER A 21 -23.79 5.92 4.29
C SER A 21 -22.30 5.81 4.61
N ASN A 22 -21.56 6.91 4.43
CA ASN A 22 -20.18 7.07 4.89
C ASN A 22 -20.13 6.94 6.42
N PHE A 23 -19.79 5.76 6.95
CA PHE A 23 -19.56 5.57 8.37
C PHE A 23 -18.10 5.89 8.71
N THR A 24 -17.88 6.87 9.58
CA THR A 24 -16.55 7.23 10.07
C THR A 24 -16.34 6.53 11.42
N ASN A 25 -15.63 5.40 11.44
CA ASN A 25 -15.22 4.77 12.70
C ASN A 25 -13.98 5.49 13.23
N SER A 26 -14.09 6.17 14.38
CA SER A 26 -12.96 6.80 15.07
C SER A 26 -12.12 5.82 15.90
N SER A 27 -12.55 4.55 15.97
CA SER A 27 -11.91 3.49 16.75
C SER A 27 -11.59 2.34 15.81
N VAL A 28 -10.53 2.50 15.00
CA VAL A 28 -9.92 1.41 14.23
C VAL A 28 -8.84 0.77 15.11
N TRP A 29 -8.93 -0.54 15.33
CA TRP A 29 -8.08 -1.26 16.26
C TRP A 29 -6.96 -1.93 15.47
N ASP A 30 -5.78 -2.08 16.08
CA ASP A 30 -4.69 -2.83 15.46
C ASP A 30 -5.08 -4.30 15.20
N SER A 31 -5.83 -4.91 16.12
CA SER A 31 -6.39 -6.27 15.97
C SER A 31 -7.21 -6.47 14.71
N ASP A 32 -7.81 -5.42 14.14
CA ASP A 32 -8.68 -5.50 12.95
C ASP A 32 -7.90 -5.93 11.69
N PHE A 33 -6.58 -5.83 11.70
CA PHE A 33 -5.69 -6.17 10.59
C PHE A 33 -4.76 -7.35 10.88
N ILE A 34 -4.78 -7.82 12.12
CA ILE A 34 -3.86 -8.84 12.61
C ILE A 34 -4.53 -10.19 12.48
N ASP A 35 -3.79 -11.09 11.87
CA ASP A 35 -4.19 -12.46 11.65
C ASP A 35 -4.10 -13.23 12.97
N PRO A 36 -5.21 -13.78 13.49
CA PRO A 36 -5.21 -14.46 14.79
C PRO A 36 -4.37 -15.74 14.84
N GLN A 37 -4.06 -16.36 13.69
CA GLN A 37 -3.23 -17.55 13.55
C GLN A 37 -1.74 -17.19 13.48
N VAL A 38 -1.42 -16.00 12.98
CA VAL A 38 -0.06 -15.45 13.01
C VAL A 38 0.26 -14.85 14.37
N GLN A 39 -0.66 -14.09 14.96
CA GLN A 39 -0.46 -13.38 16.22
C GLN A 39 -1.74 -13.43 17.07
N SER A 40 -1.63 -14.09 18.23
CA SER A 40 -2.75 -14.23 19.17
C SER A 40 -3.30 -12.86 19.60
N GLY A 41 -4.62 -12.72 19.57
CA GLY A 41 -5.34 -11.47 19.85
C GLY A 41 -5.71 -10.65 18.60
N GLY A 42 -5.30 -11.12 17.41
CA GLY A 42 -5.82 -10.66 16.13
C GLY A 42 -7.28 -11.03 15.89
N GLY A 43 -7.85 -10.49 14.81
CA GLY A 43 -9.24 -10.71 14.42
C GLY A 43 -9.57 -10.13 13.05
N ASP A 44 -8.59 -10.05 12.15
CA ASP A 44 -8.81 -9.53 10.79
C ASP A 44 -9.91 -10.27 10.03
N ASN A 45 -10.08 -11.56 10.26
CA ASN A 45 -11.17 -12.36 9.70
C ASN A 45 -12.60 -11.87 10.02
N ALA A 46 -12.77 -11.04 11.05
CA ALA A 46 -14.05 -10.43 11.39
C ALA A 46 -14.16 -8.97 10.91
N TYR A 47 -13.03 -8.35 10.58
CA TYR A 47 -12.95 -6.93 10.26
C TYR A 47 -12.31 -6.70 8.89
N PHE A 48 -10.99 -6.71 8.74
CA PHE A 48 -10.38 -6.29 7.48
C PHE A 48 -10.37 -7.36 6.39
N ASP A 49 -10.21 -8.62 6.78
CA ASP A 49 -10.08 -9.78 5.91
C ASP A 49 -11.30 -10.71 6.04
N VAL A 50 -12.51 -10.19 5.82
CA VAL A 50 -13.73 -10.98 6.07
C VAL A 50 -13.98 -11.99 4.95
N PRO A 51 -14.29 -13.27 5.26
CA PRO A 51 -14.74 -14.24 4.28
C PRO A 51 -15.86 -13.73 3.37
N GLY A 52 -15.73 -13.95 2.06
CA GLY A 52 -16.71 -13.53 1.05
C GLY A 52 -16.65 -12.04 0.67
N THR A 53 -15.66 -11.29 1.18
CA THR A 53 -15.41 -9.90 0.81
C THR A 53 -14.31 -9.84 -0.24
N ALA A 54 -14.53 -9.18 -1.38
CA ALA A 54 -13.49 -9.13 -2.43
C ALA A 54 -12.36 -8.12 -2.15
N ILE A 55 -12.67 -7.02 -1.45
CA ILE A 55 -11.76 -5.89 -1.24
C ILE A 55 -11.74 -5.48 0.25
N GLY A 56 -10.57 -5.52 0.87
CA GLY A 56 -10.28 -4.78 2.11
C GLY A 56 -9.65 -3.43 1.76
N TYR A 57 -10.20 -2.32 2.25
CA TYR A 57 -9.66 -0.98 2.00
C TYR A 57 -9.37 -0.25 3.31
N PHE A 58 -8.17 0.29 3.43
CA PHE A 58 -7.80 1.11 4.57
C PHE A 58 -7.07 2.37 4.12
N THR A 59 -7.45 3.50 4.68
CA THR A 59 -6.69 4.75 4.62
C THR A 59 -6.36 5.28 6.01
N GLY A 60 -5.13 5.74 6.16
CA GLY A 60 -4.58 6.18 7.43
C GLY A 60 -3.08 6.41 7.33
N HIS A 61 -2.36 6.10 8.41
CA HIS A 61 -0.92 6.26 8.46
C HIS A 61 -0.22 4.92 8.32
N GLY A 62 0.96 4.95 7.70
CA GLY A 62 1.95 3.88 7.81
C GLY A 62 3.19 4.34 8.57
N MET A 63 4.19 3.46 8.65
CA MET A 63 5.44 3.72 9.38
C MET A 63 6.48 4.44 8.54
N ASP A 64 7.54 4.94 9.18
CA ASP A 64 8.66 5.68 8.57
C ASP A 64 9.12 5.08 7.21
N PRO A 65 9.35 5.90 6.17
CA PRO A 65 9.78 5.43 4.85
C PRO A 65 11.13 4.71 4.83
N GLY A 66 11.89 4.71 5.93
CA GLY A 66 13.22 4.12 6.01
C GLY A 66 14.28 4.97 5.32
N CYS A 67 13.95 6.20 4.94
CA CYS A 67 14.83 7.15 4.29
C CYS A 67 15.45 8.10 5.31
N ASN A 68 16.75 8.34 5.18
CA ASN A 68 17.44 9.30 6.03
C ASN A 68 17.70 10.58 5.24
N ALA A 69 16.88 11.61 5.47
CA ALA A 69 17.01 12.91 4.79
C ALA A 69 18.34 13.63 5.02
N LEU A 70 19.17 13.15 5.95
CA LEU A 70 20.49 13.70 6.27
C LEU A 70 21.65 12.85 5.71
N GLU A 71 21.36 11.71 5.10
CA GLU A 71 22.36 10.80 4.53
C GLU A 71 22.30 10.88 3.02
N PHE A 72 23.03 11.85 2.47
CA PHE A 72 23.10 12.08 1.03
C PHE A 72 23.95 11.03 0.34
N CYS A 73 23.59 10.76 -0.91
CA CYS A 73 24.31 9.82 -1.75
C CYS A 73 24.29 10.26 -3.22
N SER A 74 25.23 9.73 -3.97
CA SER A 74 25.30 9.78 -5.44
C SER A 74 25.19 8.38 -6.06
N SER A 75 25.31 7.32 -5.27
CA SER A 75 25.08 5.94 -5.71
C SER A 75 24.72 5.02 -4.54
N SER A 76 24.02 3.92 -4.83
CA SER A 76 23.59 2.96 -3.80
C SER A 76 24.75 2.31 -3.03
N ALA A 77 25.98 2.34 -3.56
CA ALA A 77 27.18 1.83 -2.87
C ALA A 77 27.56 2.62 -1.61
N GLN A 78 27.09 3.87 -1.48
CA GLN A 78 27.33 4.71 -0.30
C GLN A 78 26.34 4.42 0.84
N CYS A 79 25.24 3.74 0.55
CA CYS A 79 24.18 3.47 1.53
C CYS A 79 24.46 2.18 2.30
N ASN A 80 25.48 2.18 3.15
CA ASN A 80 25.94 0.99 3.87
C ASN A 80 25.80 1.06 5.40
N ALA A 81 25.22 2.15 5.93
CA ALA A 81 25.05 2.38 7.36
C ALA A 81 23.56 2.38 7.80
N PRO A 82 22.84 1.25 7.73
CA PRO A 82 21.46 1.19 8.21
C PRO A 82 21.38 1.56 9.69
N ASN A 83 20.39 2.39 10.05
CA ASN A 83 20.13 2.79 11.42
C ASN A 83 19.19 1.81 12.14
N ALA A 84 19.76 1.00 13.03
CA ALA A 84 19.00 0.06 13.85
C ALA A 84 17.92 0.74 14.70
N SER A 85 18.13 1.96 15.20
CA SER A 85 17.09 2.69 15.97
C SER A 85 15.88 3.08 15.13
N LYS A 86 16.02 3.05 13.79
CA LYS A 86 14.95 3.31 12.81
C LYS A 86 14.46 2.04 12.09
N TYR A 87 14.73 0.87 12.65
CA TYR A 87 14.26 -0.39 12.06
C TYR A 87 14.81 -0.67 10.65
N GLN A 88 15.96 -0.05 10.30
CA GLN A 88 16.57 -0.17 8.98
C GLN A 88 17.52 -1.37 8.92
N ILE A 89 17.50 -2.09 7.78
CA ILE A 89 18.36 -3.26 7.57
C ILE A 89 18.94 -3.32 6.15
N GLY A 90 20.04 -4.08 6.03
CA GLY A 90 20.69 -4.41 4.76
C GLY A 90 21.36 -3.22 4.09
N PRO A 91 21.90 -3.41 2.87
CA PRO A 91 22.35 -2.30 2.06
C PRO A 91 21.15 -1.43 1.64
N GLY A 92 21.35 -0.13 1.74
CA GLY A 92 20.41 0.89 1.29
C GLY A 92 20.45 1.07 -0.22
N THR A 93 19.47 1.81 -0.73
CA THR A 93 19.42 2.31 -2.09
C THR A 93 19.56 3.82 -2.07
N CYS A 94 20.32 4.35 -3.02
CA CYS A 94 20.43 5.78 -3.19
C CYS A 94 19.21 6.27 -3.97
N ARG A 95 18.25 6.84 -3.26
CA ARG A 95 16.96 7.21 -3.84
C ARG A 95 17.01 8.63 -4.36
N SER A 96 16.69 8.75 -5.64
CA SER A 96 16.51 10.03 -6.32
C SER A 96 15.04 10.39 -6.42
N GLY A 97 14.81 11.66 -6.70
CA GLY A 97 13.53 12.30 -6.88
C GLY A 97 13.75 13.65 -7.54
N PRO A 98 12.67 14.36 -7.90
CA PRO A 98 12.79 15.72 -8.39
C PRO A 98 13.63 16.62 -7.45
N PRO A 99 14.30 17.65 -7.99
CA PRO A 99 15.09 18.57 -7.17
C PRO A 99 14.29 19.17 -6.00
N GLY A 100 14.86 19.06 -4.79
CA GLY A 100 14.24 19.59 -3.58
C GLY A 100 13.08 18.74 -3.05
N SER A 101 12.94 17.47 -3.46
CA SER A 101 11.92 16.58 -2.90
C SER A 101 12.29 16.03 -1.51
N PHE A 102 13.58 15.86 -1.20
CA PHE A 102 14.05 15.30 0.08
C PHE A 102 14.51 16.39 1.07
N GLY A 103 13.58 17.18 1.62
CA GLY A 103 13.91 18.22 2.60
C GLY A 103 14.53 19.49 2.01
N ALA A 104 14.74 20.51 2.86
CA ALA A 104 15.09 21.88 2.44
C ALA A 104 16.35 21.95 1.53
N PRO A 105 16.44 22.90 0.59
CA PRO A 105 17.60 22.99 -0.30
C PRO A 105 18.94 23.13 0.46
N PRO A 106 20.05 22.55 -0.04
CA PRO A 106 20.23 21.87 -1.33
C PRO A 106 20.28 20.34 -1.14
N HIS A 107 19.16 19.68 -0.89
CA HIS A 107 19.18 18.24 -0.68
C HIS A 107 19.03 17.47 -2.00
N GLY A 108 20.03 16.62 -2.27
CA GLY A 108 20.09 15.69 -3.39
C GLY A 108 19.53 14.30 -3.01
N PRO A 109 19.88 13.25 -3.77
CA PRO A 109 19.48 11.88 -3.48
C PRO A 109 19.89 11.45 -2.06
N VAL A 110 19.08 10.59 -1.42
CA VAL A 110 19.27 10.15 -0.03
C VAL A 110 19.26 8.64 0.10
N CYS A 111 19.97 8.14 1.11
CA CYS A 111 19.97 6.73 1.43
C CYS A 111 18.63 6.32 2.06
N CYS A 112 18.03 5.28 1.49
CA CYS A 112 16.86 4.62 2.02
C CYS A 112 17.13 3.15 2.20
N TYR A 113 16.67 2.61 3.33
CA TYR A 113 16.91 1.24 3.73
C TYR A 113 15.61 0.47 3.79
N ASN A 114 15.73 -0.85 3.73
CA ASN A 114 14.59 -1.70 3.99
C ASN A 114 14.22 -1.63 5.47
N THR A 115 12.92 -1.57 5.76
CA THR A 115 12.38 -1.38 7.11
C THR A 115 10.99 -2.03 7.17
N ASP A 116 10.53 -2.25 8.40
CA ASP A 116 9.19 -2.71 8.67
C ASP A 116 8.14 -1.67 8.20
N ARG A 117 6.97 -2.18 7.82
CA ARG A 117 5.82 -1.48 7.28
C ARG A 117 4.64 -1.98 8.06
N ALA A 118 3.81 -1.05 8.50
CA ALA A 118 2.64 -1.36 9.28
C ALA A 118 1.52 -0.41 8.92
N VAL A 119 0.30 -0.88 9.10
CA VAL A 119 -0.85 -0.01 9.29
C VAL A 119 -0.76 0.57 10.70
N VAL A 120 -0.86 1.89 10.81
CA VAL A 120 -0.93 2.58 12.11
C VAL A 120 -2.38 2.91 12.41
N THR A 121 -2.84 2.45 13.57
CA THR A 121 -4.22 2.60 14.03
C THR A 121 -4.32 3.63 15.17
N SER A 122 -5.51 3.87 15.72
CA SER A 122 -5.72 4.99 16.67
C SER A 122 -6.72 4.71 17.78
N SER A 123 -7.04 3.44 18.04
CA SER A 123 -7.98 3.08 19.11
C SER A 123 -7.43 3.46 20.50
N GLY A 124 -8.33 3.88 21.39
CA GLY A 124 -7.97 4.16 22.80
C GLY A 124 -7.54 2.92 23.60
N SER A 125 -7.82 1.73 23.06
CA SER A 125 -7.32 0.44 23.54
C SER A 125 -6.71 -0.32 22.35
N SER A 126 -5.39 -0.50 22.38
CA SER A 126 -4.63 -1.17 21.32
C SER A 126 -3.87 -2.35 21.91
N SER A 127 -4.10 -3.55 21.41
CA SER A 127 -3.46 -4.76 21.95
C SER A 127 -2.02 -4.92 21.45
N PHE A 128 -1.65 -4.20 20.40
CA PHE A 128 -0.40 -4.31 19.66
C PHE A 128 0.27 -2.94 19.43
N GLY A 129 -0.01 -1.97 20.31
CA GLY A 129 0.63 -0.66 20.30
C GLY A 129 0.24 0.22 19.11
N ASN A 130 -0.99 0.06 18.60
CA ASN A 130 -1.56 0.81 17.47
C ASN A 130 -0.86 0.54 16.14
N ARG A 131 -0.36 -0.69 15.95
CA ARG A 131 0.37 -1.08 14.74
C ARG A 131 -0.02 -2.49 14.33
N ALA A 132 -0.19 -2.69 13.03
CA ALA A 132 -0.32 -4.01 12.41
C ALA A 132 0.77 -4.17 11.34
N ILE A 133 1.87 -4.85 11.69
CA ILE A 133 3.07 -4.99 10.86
C ILE A 133 2.83 -6.05 9.77
N TYR A 134 3.01 -5.66 8.50
CA TYR A 134 2.75 -6.52 7.32
C TYR A 134 4.00 -6.82 6.47
N SER A 135 5.11 -6.09 6.63
CA SER A 135 6.35 -6.37 5.86
C SER A 135 7.42 -7.13 6.62
N GLN A 136 7.43 -6.95 7.93
CA GLN A 136 8.22 -7.63 8.93
C GLN A 136 9.60 -8.16 8.47
N VAL A 137 10.43 -7.20 8.08
CA VAL A 137 11.75 -7.37 7.51
C VAL A 137 12.82 -7.44 8.61
N TRP A 138 12.71 -6.62 9.67
CA TRP A 138 13.75 -6.52 10.71
C TRP A 138 13.67 -7.62 11.78
N LEU A 139 12.46 -7.89 12.29
CA LEU A 139 12.25 -8.81 13.42
C LEU A 139 12.27 -10.32 13.03
N GLY A 140 12.53 -10.63 11.75
CA GLY A 140 12.57 -12.00 11.21
C GLY A 140 11.18 -12.64 11.04
N PRO A 141 11.01 -13.68 10.22
CA PRO A 141 9.69 -14.12 9.69
C PRO A 141 8.63 -14.59 10.71
N SER A 142 8.95 -14.63 12.00
CA SER A 142 8.11 -15.10 13.11
C SER A 142 7.45 -13.98 13.94
N ALA A 143 7.56 -12.70 13.57
CA ALA A 143 6.95 -11.59 14.33
C ALA A 143 6.08 -10.68 13.44
N ARG A 144 5.60 -11.19 12.29
CA ARG A 144 4.64 -10.51 11.42
C ARG A 144 3.32 -10.63 12.12
N TRP A 145 2.45 -9.64 11.97
CA TRP A 145 1.14 -9.68 12.62
C TRP A 145 0.02 -9.75 11.60
N ALA A 146 0.23 -9.15 10.43
CA ALA A 146 -0.76 -9.13 9.37
C ALA A 146 -0.33 -9.96 8.15
N ALA A 147 -1.22 -10.83 7.70
CA ALA A 147 -1.17 -11.50 6.42
C ALA A 147 -2.63 -11.71 5.99
N TRP A 148 -2.95 -11.52 4.71
CA TRP A 148 -4.34 -11.45 4.27
C TRP A 148 -4.62 -12.30 3.03
N GLY A 149 -5.90 -12.58 2.82
CA GLY A 149 -6.47 -13.33 1.70
C GLY A 149 -6.39 -14.83 1.87
N GLU A 150 -6.14 -15.33 3.08
CA GLU A 150 -6.27 -16.75 3.37
C GLU A 150 -7.72 -17.19 3.20
N SER A 151 -7.93 -18.20 2.39
CA SER A 151 -9.24 -18.76 2.07
C SER A 151 -9.12 -20.28 2.04
N THR A 152 -10.24 -21.00 1.99
CA THR A 152 -10.20 -22.45 1.78
C THR A 152 -9.53 -22.83 0.45
N ASN A 153 -9.50 -21.91 -0.53
CA ASN A 153 -8.92 -22.14 -1.86
C ASN A 153 -7.42 -21.82 -1.92
N SER A 154 -6.98 -20.73 -1.30
CA SER A 154 -5.55 -20.38 -1.19
C SER A 154 -4.81 -21.21 -0.14
N GLY A 155 -5.56 -21.74 0.84
CA GLY A 155 -5.04 -22.56 1.93
C GLY A 155 -4.23 -21.75 2.94
N SER A 156 -3.62 -22.44 3.90
CA SER A 156 -2.79 -21.79 4.90
C SER A 156 -1.43 -21.42 4.34
N TRP A 157 -1.30 -20.15 3.99
CA TRP A 157 -0.03 -19.52 3.62
C TRP A 157 0.48 -18.65 4.77
N SER A 158 1.80 -18.52 4.95
CA SER A 158 2.37 -17.58 5.94
C SER A 158 1.77 -17.76 7.35
N SER A 159 1.42 -18.99 7.73
CA SER A 159 0.77 -19.31 9.01
C SER A 159 -0.58 -18.63 9.26
N ALA A 160 -1.24 -18.12 8.21
CA ALA A 160 -2.46 -17.31 8.30
C ALA A 160 -3.76 -18.09 8.51
N GLY A 161 -3.75 -19.42 8.39
CA GLY A 161 -5.00 -20.19 8.47
C GLY A 161 -5.79 -20.16 7.16
N THR A 162 -7.12 -20.12 7.21
CA THR A 162 -8.03 -20.16 6.03
C THR A 162 -9.35 -19.44 6.31
N ASN A 163 -9.31 -18.46 7.20
CA ASN A 163 -10.45 -17.83 7.86
C ASN A 163 -10.74 -16.43 7.34
N GLY A 164 -9.97 -15.93 6.39
CA GLY A 164 -10.22 -14.69 5.69
C GLY A 164 -10.94 -14.90 4.36
N GLY A 165 -10.74 -13.97 3.42
CA GLY A 165 -11.25 -14.09 2.07
C GLY A 165 -11.14 -12.85 1.19
N VAL A 166 -10.36 -11.83 1.57
CA VAL A 166 -10.10 -10.70 0.69
C VAL A 166 -9.14 -11.04 -0.42
N ASN A 167 -9.49 -10.66 -1.64
CA ASN A 167 -8.69 -10.95 -2.82
C ASN A 167 -7.84 -9.74 -3.23
N LEU A 168 -8.25 -8.54 -2.82
CA LEU A 168 -7.48 -7.31 -2.93
C LEU A 168 -7.44 -6.58 -1.59
N VAL A 169 -6.23 -6.24 -1.15
CA VAL A 169 -6.01 -5.27 -0.08
C VAL A 169 -5.58 -3.94 -0.67
N VAL A 170 -6.23 -2.84 -0.27
CA VAL A 170 -5.84 -1.48 -0.60
C VAL A 170 -5.40 -0.75 0.67
N LEU A 171 -4.09 -0.46 0.77
CA LEU A 171 -3.49 0.34 1.83
C LEU A 171 -3.21 1.76 1.33
N ASP A 172 -4.20 2.62 1.41
CA ASP A 172 -4.11 4.06 1.14
C ASP A 172 -3.49 4.80 2.34
N ILE A 173 -2.23 4.47 2.63
CA ILE A 173 -1.51 4.92 3.81
C ILE A 173 -0.20 5.63 3.47
N SER A 174 0.25 6.51 4.37
CA SER A 174 1.57 7.11 4.26
C SER A 174 2.64 6.02 4.29
N HIS A 175 3.58 6.07 3.34
CA HIS A 175 4.73 5.16 3.27
C HIS A 175 4.37 3.67 3.24
N GLY A 176 3.31 3.30 2.52
CA GLY A 176 2.87 1.91 2.46
C GLY A 176 3.86 0.96 1.79
N VAL A 177 4.76 1.46 0.93
CA VAL A 177 5.93 0.71 0.46
C VAL A 177 7.07 1.65 0.07
N THR A 178 8.31 1.18 0.19
CA THR A 178 9.49 1.89 -0.31
C THR A 178 9.86 1.37 -1.70
N PRO A 179 10.17 2.25 -2.66
CA PRO A 179 10.76 1.84 -3.93
C PRO A 179 11.97 0.93 -3.73
N GLN A 180 12.13 -0.05 -4.62
CA GLN A 180 13.15 -1.12 -4.61
C GLN A 180 12.99 -2.17 -3.50
N TYR A 181 12.16 -1.93 -2.48
CA TYR A 181 11.92 -2.88 -1.39
C TYR A 181 10.51 -3.49 -1.40
N TRP A 182 9.69 -3.24 -2.42
CA TRP A 182 8.32 -3.75 -2.47
C TRP A 182 8.20 -5.28 -2.39
N VAL A 183 9.16 -6.03 -2.93
CA VAL A 183 9.12 -7.50 -2.85
C VAL A 183 9.39 -8.00 -1.44
N SER A 184 10.39 -7.44 -0.75
CA SER A 184 10.66 -7.80 0.64
C SER A 184 9.56 -7.28 1.56
N GLN A 185 8.96 -6.13 1.22
CA GLN A 185 7.98 -5.48 2.08
C GLN A 185 6.55 -5.95 1.93
N LEU A 186 6.09 -6.31 0.74
CA LEU A 186 4.68 -6.62 0.52
C LEU A 186 4.40 -8.11 0.48
N ARG A 187 5.35 -8.93 0.03
CA ARG A 187 5.17 -10.38 -0.07
C ARG A 187 4.75 -11.06 1.24
N PRO A 188 5.25 -10.68 2.43
CA PRO A 188 4.83 -11.31 3.68
C PRO A 188 3.35 -11.09 4.00
N ALA A 189 2.76 -9.99 3.54
CA ALA A 189 1.35 -9.63 3.74
C ALA A 189 0.37 -10.47 2.90
N PHE A 190 0.85 -11.21 1.90
CA PHE A 190 0.00 -12.03 1.05
C PHE A 190 -0.10 -13.46 1.61
N ALA A 191 -1.22 -13.77 2.26
CA ALA A 191 -1.64 -15.13 2.62
C ALA A 191 -2.63 -15.77 1.63
N GLY A 192 -2.97 -15.07 0.55
CA GLY A 192 -3.76 -15.60 -0.56
C GLY A 192 -4.32 -14.51 -1.48
N LEU A 193 -4.07 -13.24 -1.14
CA LEU A 193 -4.37 -12.08 -1.98
C LEU A 193 -4.02 -12.31 -3.46
N GLN A 194 -4.91 -11.90 -4.32
CA GLN A 194 -4.62 -11.70 -5.74
C GLN A 194 -3.82 -10.42 -5.95
N TYR A 195 -4.11 -9.37 -5.18
CA TYR A 195 -3.46 -8.07 -5.29
C TYR A 195 -3.24 -7.40 -3.92
N LEU A 196 -2.19 -6.61 -3.85
CA LEU A 196 -2.02 -5.58 -2.81
C LEU A 196 -1.72 -4.26 -3.49
N ALA A 197 -2.62 -3.30 -3.29
CA ALA A 197 -2.53 -1.92 -3.73
C ALA A 197 -2.11 -1.04 -2.55
N THR A 198 -1.23 -0.08 -2.80
CA THR A 198 -0.77 0.86 -1.78
C THR A 198 -0.27 2.15 -2.42
N ILE A 199 0.09 3.13 -1.59
CA ILE A 199 0.87 4.28 -2.02
C ILE A 199 2.35 4.02 -1.76
N MET A 200 3.18 4.40 -2.74
CA MET A 200 4.64 4.36 -2.70
C MET A 200 5.18 5.80 -2.78
N PRO A 201 5.25 6.53 -1.65
CA PRO A 201 5.87 7.85 -1.64
C PRO A 201 7.34 7.74 -2.01
N THR A 202 7.76 8.56 -2.95
CA THR A 202 9.17 8.71 -3.26
C THR A 202 9.80 9.83 -2.45
N ALA A 203 9.04 10.86 -2.11
CA ALA A 203 9.38 11.90 -1.16
C ALA A 203 8.11 12.51 -0.56
N GLY A 204 8.13 12.80 0.75
CA GLY A 204 6.94 13.23 1.48
C GLY A 204 6.02 12.06 1.83
N ASP A 205 4.72 12.31 1.95
CA ASP A 205 3.74 11.34 2.44
C ASP A 205 2.40 11.39 1.66
N THR A 206 1.39 10.69 2.15
CA THR A 206 0.04 10.74 1.58
C THR A 206 -0.71 11.95 2.13
N SER A 207 -1.33 12.74 1.25
CA SER A 207 -2.26 13.78 1.71
C SER A 207 -3.49 13.14 2.36
N ILE A 208 -4.06 13.84 3.33
CA ILE A 208 -5.31 13.42 3.96
C ILE A 208 -6.45 13.65 2.96
N ASN A 209 -6.96 12.57 2.38
CA ASN A 209 -8.10 12.62 1.46
C ASN A 209 -9.12 11.53 1.79
N THR A 210 -10.26 11.92 2.35
CA THR A 210 -11.36 11.01 2.66
C THR A 210 -12.06 10.47 1.42
N GLU A 211 -11.87 11.08 0.26
CA GLU A 211 -12.58 10.76 -0.98
C GLU A 211 -11.83 9.81 -1.90
N ARG A 212 -10.56 9.44 -1.64
CA ARG A 212 -9.79 8.58 -2.56
C ARG A 212 -10.46 7.23 -2.78
N GLY A 213 -11.01 6.62 -1.72
CA GLY A 213 -11.80 5.41 -1.82
C GLY A 213 -13.02 5.57 -2.74
N ARG A 214 -13.68 6.73 -2.73
CA ARG A 214 -14.77 7.06 -3.66
C ARG A 214 -14.29 7.11 -5.11
N TYR A 215 -13.17 7.78 -5.39
CA TYR A 215 -12.60 7.82 -6.74
C TYR A 215 -12.22 6.43 -7.25
N PHE A 216 -11.60 5.62 -6.38
CA PHE A 216 -11.30 4.22 -6.69
C PHE A 216 -12.56 3.41 -7.03
N ALA A 217 -13.61 3.51 -6.20
CA ALA A 217 -14.88 2.83 -6.44
C ALA A 217 -15.60 3.32 -7.72
N GLN A 218 -15.57 4.62 -8.00
CA GLN A 218 -16.17 5.20 -9.21
C GLN A 218 -15.50 4.69 -10.49
N ARG A 219 -14.17 4.61 -10.48
CA ARG A 219 -13.41 4.10 -11.63
C ARG A 219 -13.78 2.66 -11.95
N TRP A 220 -13.99 1.87 -10.91
CA TRP A 220 -14.49 0.50 -11.01
C TRP A 220 -15.90 0.39 -11.55
N GLN A 221 -16.82 1.18 -11.00
CA GLN A 221 -18.20 1.20 -11.43
C GLN A 221 -18.31 1.51 -12.93
N ALA A 222 -17.47 2.42 -13.43
CA ALA A 222 -17.42 2.77 -14.83
C ALA A 222 -16.75 1.70 -15.71
N ASN A 223 -15.80 0.92 -15.18
CA ASN A 223 -14.92 0.05 -15.96
C ASN A 223 -14.72 -1.34 -15.34
N ALA A 224 -15.81 -2.03 -14.98
CA ALA A 224 -15.73 -3.33 -14.29
C ALA A 224 -14.98 -4.43 -15.06
N ALA A 225 -14.83 -4.29 -16.38
CA ALA A 225 -14.09 -5.22 -17.24
C ALA A 225 -12.60 -4.88 -17.39
N GLU A 226 -12.15 -3.72 -16.90
CA GLU A 226 -10.74 -3.33 -16.98
C GLU A 226 -9.86 -4.08 -15.97
N PRO A 227 -8.55 -4.17 -16.23
CA PRO A 227 -7.60 -4.77 -15.32
C PRO A 227 -7.58 -4.11 -13.94
N MET A 228 -7.41 -4.92 -12.89
CA MET A 228 -7.42 -4.45 -11.51
C MET A 228 -6.22 -3.57 -11.19
N ALA A 229 -5.13 -3.76 -11.92
CA ALA A 229 -4.00 -2.87 -11.81
C ALA A 229 -4.39 -1.42 -12.11
N ASN A 230 -5.23 -1.21 -13.13
CA ASN A 230 -5.56 0.11 -13.66
C ASN A 230 -6.44 0.93 -12.72
N ALA A 231 -7.45 0.34 -12.09
CA ALA A 231 -8.39 1.17 -11.33
C ALA A 231 -7.73 1.83 -10.12
N TRP A 232 -6.85 1.12 -9.38
CA TRP A 232 -6.09 1.75 -8.30
C TRP A 232 -5.05 2.74 -8.82
N THR A 233 -4.20 2.34 -9.77
CA THR A 233 -3.09 3.19 -10.20
C THR A 233 -3.58 4.48 -10.87
N TYR A 234 -4.64 4.40 -11.66
CA TYR A 234 -5.20 5.58 -12.32
C TYR A 234 -6.19 6.37 -11.46
N THR A 235 -6.57 5.90 -10.26
CA THR A 235 -7.26 6.74 -9.28
C THR A 235 -6.48 8.05 -9.04
N LEU A 236 -5.14 8.00 -9.14
CA LEU A 236 -4.28 9.19 -9.08
C LEU A 236 -4.71 10.29 -10.07
N ASN A 237 -5.08 9.93 -11.29
CA ASN A 237 -5.42 10.88 -12.34
C ASN A 237 -6.82 11.50 -12.17
N ASP A 238 -7.68 10.87 -11.35
CA ASP A 238 -9.03 11.37 -11.08
C ASP A 238 -9.04 12.32 -9.87
N LEU A 239 -7.96 12.35 -9.10
CA LEU A 239 -7.78 13.28 -7.99
C LEU A 239 -7.39 14.68 -8.51
N PRO A 240 -7.87 15.77 -7.88
CA PRO A 240 -7.46 17.11 -8.25
C PRO A 240 -5.92 17.25 -8.23
N PRO A 241 -5.32 17.90 -9.25
CA PRO A 241 -3.87 18.06 -9.33
C PRO A 241 -3.28 18.89 -8.18
N THR A 242 -4.11 19.72 -7.54
CA THR A 242 -3.71 20.55 -6.38
C THR A 242 -3.99 19.89 -5.03
N LEU A 243 -4.51 18.65 -5.01
CA LEU A 243 -4.74 17.94 -3.77
C LEU A 243 -3.42 17.36 -3.26
N GLY A 244 -2.86 17.94 -2.20
CA GLY A 244 -1.53 17.62 -1.71
C GLY A 244 -0.45 18.56 -2.24
N ASP A 245 0.77 18.35 -1.78
CA ASP A 245 1.91 19.24 -2.02
C ASP A 245 2.67 18.94 -3.32
N PRO A 246 3.30 19.97 -3.94
CA PRO A 246 4.19 19.78 -5.07
C PRO A 246 5.39 18.89 -4.73
N CYS A 247 5.94 18.22 -5.74
CA CYS A 247 7.18 17.45 -5.64
C CYS A 247 8.37 18.29 -5.20
N LYS A 248 8.40 19.55 -5.64
CA LYS A 248 9.38 20.54 -5.26
C LYS A 248 8.93 21.20 -3.98
N LEU A 249 9.79 21.21 -2.96
CA LEU A 249 9.46 21.88 -1.70
C LEU A 249 9.13 23.36 -1.92
N THR A 250 8.02 23.77 -1.32
CA THR A 250 7.58 25.16 -1.31
C THR A 250 8.27 25.88 -0.16
N PRO A 251 9.08 26.94 -0.40
CA PRO A 251 9.67 27.72 0.66
C PRO A 251 8.60 28.35 1.57
N PRO A 252 8.90 28.63 2.85
CA PRO A 252 7.97 29.35 3.73
C PRO A 252 7.50 30.67 3.09
N GLY A 253 6.18 30.85 2.96
CA GLY A 253 5.58 32.02 2.31
C GLY A 253 5.65 32.04 0.78
N GLY A 254 6.20 30.99 0.16
CA GLY A 254 6.23 30.79 -1.28
C GLY A 254 4.91 30.24 -1.85
N GLN A 255 4.78 30.30 -3.18
CA GLN A 255 3.68 29.64 -3.91
C GLN A 255 4.07 28.20 -4.29
N PRO A 256 3.14 27.24 -4.21
CA PRO A 256 3.37 25.87 -4.67
C PRO A 256 3.80 25.81 -6.14
N ASP A 257 4.84 25.04 -6.43
CA ASP A 257 5.40 24.87 -7.78
C ASP A 257 5.33 23.39 -8.21
N TYR A 258 4.30 23.07 -9.01
CA TYR A 258 4.05 21.72 -9.54
C TYR A 258 4.77 21.45 -10.87
N SER A 259 5.73 22.28 -11.29
CA SER A 259 6.47 22.09 -12.56
C SER A 259 7.23 20.76 -12.66
N LEU A 260 7.51 20.14 -11.51
CA LEU A 260 8.18 18.86 -11.39
C LEU A 260 7.24 17.72 -10.95
N GLY A 261 5.93 17.97 -10.98
CA GLY A 261 4.91 17.07 -10.47
C GLY A 261 4.49 17.39 -9.03
N GLY A 262 3.76 16.45 -8.42
CA GLY A 262 3.19 16.55 -7.09
C GLY A 262 1.66 16.50 -7.09
N GLY A 263 1.07 16.68 -5.91
CA GLY A 263 -0.38 16.67 -5.72
C GLY A 263 -1.01 15.30 -6.01
N HIS A 264 -2.25 15.29 -6.53
CA HIS A 264 -3.03 14.07 -6.79
C HIS A 264 -3.17 13.16 -5.56
N GLY A 265 -3.40 13.76 -4.39
CA GLY A 265 -3.54 13.06 -3.14
C GLY A 265 -2.21 12.71 -2.45
N ILE A 266 -1.06 13.13 -2.95
CA ILE A 266 0.25 12.87 -2.35
C ILE A 266 0.87 14.21 -1.97
N ASN A 267 1.41 14.31 -0.75
CA ASN A 267 2.22 15.44 -0.34
C ASN A 267 3.65 15.20 -0.79
N GLY A 268 4.06 15.82 -1.89
CA GLY A 268 5.35 15.57 -2.53
C GLY A 268 5.24 14.58 -3.69
N CYS A 269 6.24 13.72 -3.82
CA CYS A 269 6.34 12.79 -4.94
C CYS A 269 5.97 11.38 -4.53
N GLY A 270 5.24 10.68 -5.38
CA GLY A 270 4.92 9.28 -5.14
C GLY A 270 4.09 8.66 -6.24
N CYS A 271 3.75 7.39 -6.02
CA CYS A 271 2.99 6.60 -6.97
C CYS A 271 1.88 5.83 -6.27
N ASN A 272 0.72 5.72 -6.92
CA ASN A 272 -0.16 4.60 -6.64
C ASN A 272 0.50 3.34 -7.20
N PHE A 273 0.66 2.33 -6.35
CA PHE A 273 1.39 1.10 -6.65
C PHE A 273 0.48 -0.09 -6.40
N ILE A 274 0.54 -1.10 -7.26
CA ILE A 274 -0.15 -2.37 -7.06
C ILE A 274 0.76 -3.51 -7.50
N ILE A 275 0.72 -4.61 -6.77
CA ILE A 275 1.52 -5.81 -7.02
C ILE A 275 0.67 -7.07 -6.87
N SER A 276 1.04 -8.09 -7.63
CA SER A 276 0.57 -9.46 -7.48
C SER A 276 1.75 -10.40 -7.35
N PHE A 277 1.65 -11.40 -6.47
CA PHE A 277 2.58 -12.53 -6.39
C PHE A 277 1.87 -13.81 -6.84
N ASP A 278 2.49 -14.58 -7.72
CA ASP A 278 2.00 -15.91 -8.14
C ASP A 278 3.10 -16.65 -8.94
N THR A 279 2.73 -17.69 -9.69
CA THR A 279 3.48 -18.14 -10.86
C THR A 279 3.54 -17.02 -11.90
N GLN A 280 4.54 -17.06 -12.78
CA GLN A 280 4.74 -16.01 -13.79
C GLN A 280 3.48 -15.75 -14.63
N SER A 281 2.84 -16.80 -15.14
CA SER A 281 1.65 -16.68 -15.99
C SER A 281 0.45 -16.12 -15.23
N ARG A 282 0.22 -16.54 -13.99
CA ARG A 282 -0.90 -16.06 -13.17
C ARG A 282 -0.69 -14.62 -12.70
N ALA A 283 0.52 -14.28 -12.26
CA ALA A 283 0.84 -12.92 -11.84
C ALA A 283 0.73 -11.92 -13.01
N TYR A 284 1.17 -12.33 -14.21
CA TYR A 284 0.95 -11.54 -15.44
C TYR A 284 -0.54 -11.40 -15.76
N TYR A 285 -1.28 -12.51 -15.75
CA TYR A 285 -2.71 -12.52 -16.06
C TYR A 285 -3.49 -11.59 -15.14
N LYS A 286 -3.25 -11.67 -13.82
CA LYS A 286 -3.84 -10.79 -12.82
C LYS A 286 -3.62 -9.32 -13.17
N MET A 287 -2.37 -8.93 -13.41
CA MET A 287 -2.03 -7.54 -13.68
C MET A 287 -2.52 -7.03 -15.04
N ALA A 288 -2.51 -7.85 -16.08
CA ALA A 288 -2.84 -7.46 -17.45
C ALA A 288 -4.32 -7.61 -17.81
N TYR A 289 -5.04 -8.54 -17.18
CA TYR A 289 -6.40 -8.94 -17.58
C TYR A 289 -7.37 -9.17 -16.42
N GLY A 290 -6.87 -9.42 -15.20
CA GLY A 290 -7.73 -9.71 -14.07
C GLY A 290 -8.63 -8.51 -13.75
N ASN A 291 -9.93 -8.72 -13.66
CA ASN A 291 -10.96 -7.69 -13.52
C ASN A 291 -11.84 -7.98 -12.30
N TRP A 292 -13.00 -7.30 -12.19
CA TRP A 292 -13.89 -7.47 -11.05
C TRP A 292 -14.39 -8.90 -10.88
N ASN A 293 -14.70 -9.58 -11.99
CA ASN A 293 -15.21 -10.95 -11.93
C ASN A 293 -14.13 -11.92 -11.47
N THR A 294 -12.90 -11.78 -11.98
CA THR A 294 -11.80 -12.64 -11.53
C THR A 294 -11.39 -12.33 -10.09
N LEU A 295 -11.47 -11.06 -9.68
CA LEU A 295 -11.16 -10.64 -8.32
C LEU A 295 -12.11 -11.28 -7.30
N ARG A 296 -13.39 -11.48 -7.65
CA ARG A 296 -14.38 -12.12 -6.78
C ARG A 296 -14.34 -13.64 -6.78
N ASP A 297 -13.55 -14.22 -7.68
CA ASP A 297 -13.44 -15.66 -7.84
C ASP A 297 -12.16 -16.15 -7.19
N ASP A 298 -12.31 -16.78 -6.03
CA ASP A 298 -11.23 -17.32 -5.21
C ASP A 298 -10.42 -18.40 -5.91
N ALA A 299 -10.88 -18.98 -7.04
CA ALA A 299 -10.05 -19.84 -7.87
C ALA A 299 -8.84 -19.09 -8.47
N ASN A 300 -8.90 -17.76 -8.48
CA ASN A 300 -7.82 -16.88 -8.91
C ASN A 300 -6.89 -16.47 -7.76
N ASP A 301 -7.15 -16.92 -6.54
CA ASP A 301 -6.29 -16.64 -5.40
C ASP A 301 -4.86 -17.08 -5.64
N ARG A 302 -3.96 -16.44 -4.91
CA ARG A 302 -2.54 -16.75 -5.03
C ARG A 302 -2.27 -18.17 -4.53
N ILE A 303 -1.53 -18.92 -5.34
CA ILE A 303 -1.07 -20.28 -5.02
C ILE A 303 0.47 -20.42 -5.00
N ASN A 304 1.21 -19.36 -5.33
CA ASN A 304 2.68 -19.34 -5.37
C ASN A 304 3.25 -17.92 -5.08
N SER A 305 4.53 -17.74 -4.74
CA SER A 305 5.21 -16.42 -4.65
C SER A 305 6.53 -16.33 -5.41
N GLY A 306 6.80 -17.26 -6.31
CA GLY A 306 8.05 -17.30 -7.06
C GLY A 306 8.20 -16.15 -8.05
N TYR A 307 7.09 -15.56 -8.50
CA TYR A 307 7.07 -14.45 -9.45
C TYR A 307 6.19 -13.31 -8.97
N HIS A 308 6.47 -12.11 -9.46
CA HIS A 308 5.66 -10.94 -9.18
C HIS A 308 5.54 -10.05 -10.42
N TYR A 309 4.39 -9.39 -10.55
CA TYR A 309 4.20 -8.28 -11.47
C TYR A 309 3.67 -7.10 -10.68
N TRP A 310 4.15 -5.91 -11.00
CA TRP A 310 3.73 -4.67 -10.37
C TRP A 310 3.41 -3.63 -11.43
N PHE A 311 2.57 -2.69 -11.06
CA PHE A 311 2.23 -1.53 -11.87
C PHE A 311 2.20 -0.30 -10.97
N ALA A 312 2.69 0.82 -11.48
CA ALA A 312 2.73 2.06 -10.75
C ALA A 312 2.44 3.23 -11.68
N VAL A 313 1.68 4.20 -11.18
CA VAL A 313 1.46 5.49 -11.83
C VAL A 313 1.83 6.56 -10.83
N CYS A 314 2.68 7.49 -11.24
CA CYS A 314 3.31 8.47 -10.37
C CYS A 314 2.84 9.88 -10.69
N ASN A 315 2.83 10.75 -9.69
CA ASN A 315 2.48 12.17 -9.84
C ASN A 315 3.66 13.02 -10.34
N TYR A 316 4.68 12.39 -10.93
CA TYR A 316 5.90 13.02 -11.43
C TYR A 316 6.57 12.16 -12.49
N ASP A 317 7.51 12.74 -13.24
CA ASP A 317 8.23 12.04 -14.31
C ASP A 317 9.33 11.11 -13.77
N THR A 318 9.01 9.81 -13.71
CA THR A 318 9.96 8.77 -13.28
C THR A 318 11.02 8.42 -14.31
N ASN A 319 10.87 8.83 -15.57
CA ASN A 319 11.92 8.62 -16.58
C ASN A 319 13.06 9.63 -16.37
N THR A 320 12.72 10.88 -16.06
CA THR A 320 13.70 11.91 -15.72
C THR A 320 14.22 11.74 -14.29
N TYR A 321 13.36 11.33 -13.35
CA TYR A 321 13.69 11.16 -11.94
C TYR A 321 13.45 9.71 -11.46
N PRO A 322 14.36 8.78 -11.76
CA PRO A 322 14.18 7.38 -11.41
C PRO A 322 14.20 7.16 -9.89
N TRP A 323 13.57 6.07 -9.43
CA TRP A 323 13.45 5.75 -8.00
C TRP A 323 14.79 5.45 -7.30
N ALA A 324 15.84 5.14 -8.05
CA ALA A 324 17.16 4.81 -7.54
C ALA A 324 18.28 5.20 -8.53
N LEU A 325 19.49 5.43 -7.99
CA LEU A 325 20.75 5.70 -8.70
C LEU A 325 21.77 4.57 -8.50
#